data_AF-A0A3D4Q3D6-F1
#
_entry.id   AF-A0A3D4Q3D6-F1
#
_cell.length_a   1.000
_cell.length_b   1.000
_cell.length_c   1.000
_cell.angle_alpha   90.00
_cell.angle_beta   90.00
_cell.angle_gamma   90.00
#
_symmetry.space_group_name_H-M   'P 1'
#
loop_
_entity.id
_entity.type
_entity.pdbx_description
1 polymer ?
#
loop_
_entity_poly.entity_id
_entity_poly.type
_entity_poly.pdbx_seq_one_letter_code
_entity_poly.pdbx_strand_id
1 'polypeptide(L)' 'MESLYFLVPCALIFIGVAIKVLFWAINNGQYDNLDTEAHRILFDADETKKVQPPTAAETSDDTSDNTFHNKNGRT' A
#
# COMPACT_ATOMS: atom_id res chain seq x y z
N MET A 1 6.51 6.30 49.37
CA MET A 1 5.41 6.10 48.41
C MET A 1 5.30 7.33 47.49
N GLU A 2 6.38 7.68 46.79
CA GLU A 2 6.49 8.95 46.04
C GLU A 2 6.51 8.73 44.52
N SER A 3 7.06 7.61 44.05
CA SER A 3 7.23 7.32 42.62
C SER A 3 5.90 7.19 41.85
N LEU A 4 4.83 6.79 42.53
CA LEU A 4 3.51 6.66 41.91
C LEU A 4 2.95 8.02 41.49
N TYR A 5 3.24 9.10 42.23
CA TYR A 5 2.85 10.46 41.87
C TYR A 5 3.57 10.98 40.63
N PHE A 6 4.76 10.45 40.32
CA PHE A 6 5.47 10.77 39.07
C PHE A 6 5.00 9.88 37.90
N LEU A 7 4.69 8.62 38.18
CA LEU A 7 4.33 7.64 37.14
C LEU A 7 2.92 7.88 36.56
N VAL A 8 1.95 8.26 37.40
CA VAL A 8 0.57 8.55 36.98
C VAL A 8 0.49 9.65 35.91
N PRO A 9 1.05 10.87 36.11
CA PRO A 9 0.99 11.91 35.08
C PRO A 9 1.79 11.53 33.83
N CYS A 10 2.91 10.83 33.99
CA CYS A 10 3.70 10.35 32.87
C CYS A 10 2.87 9.39 31.99
N ALA A 11 2.18 8.42 32.59
CA ALA A 11 1.29 7.51 31.90
C ALA A 11 0.11 8.23 31.21
N LEU A 12 -0.48 9.24 31.85
CA LEU A 12 -1.56 10.03 31.24
C LEU A 12 -1.10 10.77 29.98
N ILE A 13 0.14 11.28 29.95
CA ILE A 13 0.72 11.90 28.76
C ILE A 13 0.85 10.86 27.64
N PHE A 14 1.39 9.68 27.94
CA PHE A 14 1.51 8.60 26.95
C PHE A 14 0.15 8.18 26.38
N ILE A 15 -0.87 8.05 27.24
CA ILE A 15 -2.24 7.75 26.81
C ILE A 15 -2.79 8.87 25.91
N GLY A 16 -2.58 10.14 26.29
CA GLY A 16 -3.02 11.28 25.48
C GLY A 16 -2.36 11.31 24.09
N VAL A 17 -1.06 11.03 24.03
CA VAL A 17 -0.32 10.93 22.75
C VAL A 17 -0.82 9.74 21.93
N ALA A 18 -1.01 8.57 22.55
CA ALA A 18 -1.51 7.38 21.88
C ALA A 18 -2.90 7.62 21.26
N ILE A 19 -3.81 8.26 22.01
CA ILE A 19 -5.12 8.65 21.51
C ILE A 19 -4.97 9.61 20.32
N LYS A 20 -4.16 10.67 20.45
CA LYS A 20 -3.93 11.64 19.36
C LYS A 20 -3.43 10.96 18.08
N VAL A 21 -2.46 10.04 18.21
CA VAL A 21 -1.89 9.29 17.07
C VAL A 21 -2.92 8.32 16.47
N LEU A 22 -3.72 7.66 17.31
CA LEU A 22 -4.78 6.76 16.85
C LEU A 22 -5.86 7.51 16.06
N PHE A 23 -6.35 8.64 16.58
CA PHE A 23 -7.32 9.47 15.86
C PHE A 23 -6.74 10.03 14.56
N TRP A 24 -5.45 10.39 14.56
CA TRP A 24 -4.76 10.78 13.33
C TRP A 24 -4.74 9.64 12.31
N ALA A 25 -4.36 8.42 12.71
CA ALA A 25 -4.31 7.26 11.83
C ALA A 25 -5.69 6.87 11.26
N ILE A 26 -6.75 6.99 12.06
CA ILE A 26 -8.13 6.79 11.62
C ILE A 26 -8.51 7.79 10.52
N ASN A 27 -8.23 9.07 10.74
CA ASN A 27 -8.52 10.11 9.75
C ASN A 27 -7.59 10.05 8.51
N ASN A 28 -6.38 9.49 8.65
CA ASN A 28 -5.41 9.35 7.56
C ASN A 28 -5.73 8.20 6.58
N GLY A 29 -6.84 7.49 6.76
CA GLY A 29 -7.28 6.49 5.78
C GLY A 29 -6.40 5.24 5.71
N GLN A 30 -5.69 4.87 6.77
CA GLN A 30 -4.88 3.63 6.82
C GLN A 30 -5.69 2.35 6.52
N TYR A 31 -7.02 2.41 6.63
CA TYR A 31 -7.93 1.32 6.31
C TYR A 31 -8.18 1.14 4.80
N ASP A 32 -7.90 2.16 3.98
CA ASP A 32 -8.16 2.15 2.52
C ASP A 32 -7.21 1.18 1.79
N ASN A 33 -5.98 1.04 2.30
CA ASN A 33 -5.03 0.03 1.83
C ASN A 33 -5.47 -1.41 2.16
N LEU A 34 -6.24 -1.63 3.23
CA LEU A 34 -6.78 -2.97 3.55
C LEU A 34 -8.01 -3.29 2.70
N ASP A 35 -8.86 -2.31 2.40
CA ASP A 35 -10.06 -2.49 1.56
C ASP A 35 -9.67 -2.92 0.14
N THR A 36 -8.63 -2.30 -0.43
CA THR A 36 -8.10 -2.64 -1.76
C THR A 36 -7.54 -4.07 -1.82
N GLU A 37 -6.77 -4.51 -0.81
CA GLU A 37 -6.24 -5.88 -0.75
C GLU A 37 -7.33 -6.93 -0.48
N ALA A 38 -8.35 -6.59 0.33
CA ALA A 38 -9.48 -7.47 0.56
C ALA A 38 -10.30 -7.71 -0.72
N HIS A 39 -10.43 -6.69 -1.58
CA HIS A 39 -11.11 -6.81 -2.88
C HIS A 39 -10.35 -7.76 -3.82
N ARG A 40 -9.01 -7.69 -3.83
CA ARG A 40 -8.16 -8.63 -4.59
C ARG A 40 -8.24 -10.07 -4.09
N ILE A 41 -8.44 -10.32 -2.80
CA ILE A 41 -8.48 -11.71 -2.32
C ILE A 41 -9.81 -12.43 -2.61
N LEU A 42 -10.92 -11.68 -2.64
CA LEU A 42 -12.27 -12.23 -2.83
C LEU A 42 -12.71 -12.29 -4.29
N PHE A 43 -12.30 -11.33 -5.13
CA PHE A 43 -12.78 -11.21 -6.51
C PHE A 43 -11.74 -11.61 -7.57
N ASP A 44 -10.45 -11.60 -7.22
CA ASP A 44 -9.33 -11.96 -8.13
C ASP A 44 -9.01 -13.47 -8.04
N ALA A 45 -9.70 -14.23 -7.15
CA ALA A 45 -9.60 -15.68 -7.07
C ALA A 45 -10.28 -16.41 -8.25
N ASP A 46 -11.20 -15.74 -8.93
CA ASP A 46 -11.93 -16.29 -10.09
C ASP A 46 -11.30 -15.88 -11.44
N GLU A 47 -10.38 -14.92 -11.45
CA GLU A 47 -9.66 -14.49 -12.65
C GLU A 47 -8.34 -15.26 -12.79
N THR A 48 -8.44 -16.47 -13.31
CA THR A 48 -7.26 -17.14 -13.86
C THR A 48 -6.61 -16.24 -14.92
N LYS A 49 -5.34 -15.88 -14.68
CA LYS A 49 -4.33 -15.44 -15.66
C LYS A 49 -4.32 -13.95 -16.03
N LYS A 50 -3.58 -13.16 -15.26
CA LYS A 50 -2.52 -12.32 -15.84
C LYS A 50 -1.37 -12.10 -14.86
N VAL A 51 -0.26 -12.74 -15.21
CA VAL A 51 1.09 -12.49 -14.71
C VAL A 51 1.33 -10.98 -14.59
N GLN A 52 1.59 -10.50 -13.37
CA GLN A 52 2.37 -9.30 -13.14
C GLN A 52 3.44 -9.67 -12.11
N PRO A 53 4.72 -9.76 -12.51
CA PRO A 53 5.81 -10.03 -11.58
C PRO A 53 6.07 -8.79 -10.70
N PRO A 54 6.74 -8.97 -9.55
CA PRO A 54 7.09 -7.85 -8.68
C PRO A 54 8.18 -7.02 -9.38
N THR A 55 7.88 -5.78 -9.75
CA THR A 55 8.92 -4.85 -10.18
C THR A 55 8.79 -3.53 -9.43
N ALA A 56 9.38 -3.55 -8.23
CA ALA A 56 10.11 -2.42 -7.67
C ALA A 56 11.42 -2.91 -7.04
N ALA A 57 12.18 -3.68 -7.82
CA ALA A 57 13.63 -3.73 -7.82
C ALA A 57 14.05 -4.16 -9.23
N GLU A 58 15.14 -3.60 -9.76
CA GLU A 58 15.76 -3.91 -11.07
C GLU A 58 15.05 -3.20 -12.25
N THR A 59 15.43 -1.97 -12.61
CA THR A 59 16.60 -1.57 -13.44
C THR A 59 16.72 -2.34 -14.76
N SER A 60 16.74 -1.55 -15.84
CA SER A 60 17.23 -1.79 -17.21
C SER A 60 16.43 -2.69 -18.16
N ASP A 61 16.26 -2.12 -19.36
CA ASP A 61 16.08 -2.73 -20.68
C ASP A 61 14.89 -3.68 -20.89
N ASP A 62 13.89 -3.23 -21.68
CA ASP A 62 14.03 -3.25 -23.13
C ASP A 62 12.82 -2.55 -23.75
N THR A 63 13.11 -1.71 -24.73
CA THR A 63 12.13 -0.86 -25.39
C THR A 63 11.27 -1.71 -26.31
N SER A 64 9.97 -1.45 -26.24
CA SER A 64 8.92 -2.08 -27.01
C SER A 64 9.18 -2.00 -28.51
N ASP A 65 9.52 -3.13 -29.13
CA ASP A 65 9.57 -3.26 -30.59
C ASP A 65 8.33 -4.00 -31.09
N ASN A 66 7.20 -3.29 -31.10
CA ASN A 66 5.96 -3.71 -31.77
C ASN A 66 5.48 -2.60 -32.71
N THR A 67 6.27 -2.35 -33.75
CA THR A 67 5.82 -1.60 -34.94
C THR A 67 5.42 -2.59 -36.02
N PHE A 68 4.28 -3.28 -35.84
CA PHE A 68 3.54 -3.84 -36.98
C PHE A 68 2.67 -2.71 -37.56
N HIS A 69 3.29 -1.83 -38.34
CA HIS A 69 2.58 -0.88 -39.20
C HIS A 69 2.77 -1.30 -40.67
N ASN A 70 1.83 -2.12 -41.11
CA ASN A 70 1.18 -2.04 -42.41
C ASN A 70 1.50 -0.76 -43.21
N LYS A 71 2.08 -0.92 -44.43
CA LYS A 71 1.65 -0.27 -45.69
C LYS A 71 2.51 -0.69 -46.91
N ASN A 72 1.86 -1.39 -47.83
CA ASN A 72 1.83 -1.13 -49.29
C ASN A 72 3.12 -1.18 -50.16
N GLY A 73 3.20 -2.18 -51.05
CA GLY A 73 3.39 -1.99 -52.51
C GLY A 73 4.80 -1.73 -53.09
N ARG A 74 5.12 -2.47 -54.17
CA ARG A 74 6.33 -2.45 -55.04
C ARG A 74 7.56 -3.08 -54.36
N THR A 75 8.21 -4.08 -54.92
CA THR A 75 8.51 -4.40 -56.33
C THR A 75 8.42 -5.90 -56.60
#